data_AF-X6LN50-F1
#
_entry.id   AF-X6LN50-F1
#
_cell.length_a   1.000
_cell.length_b   1.000
_cell.length_c   1.000
_cell.angle_alpha   90.00
_cell.angle_beta   90.00
_cell.angle_gamma   90.00
#
_symmetry.space_group_name_H-M   'P 1'
#
loop_
_entity.id
_entity.type
_entity.pdbx_description
1 polymer ?
#
loop_
_entity_poly.entity_id
_entity_poly.type
_entity_poly.pdbx_seq_one_letter_code
_entity_poly.pdbx_strand_id
1 'polypeptide(L)'
;TITVKLSGKQFNNAFNYFISRFNCEKRYLYDDKYANLLAIIAQRLDEKQMNIVLNYCMDKLNDKNEHPNIRIKCTQLLTEVSNKCNEQQLNEAFNSSMDIFNDKNDNAHVRMECAELLETIAVNLNGKHFNDAFQCFTNGLKDDMQYSCAKSLITLSKKWDDR
;
A
#
# COMPACT_ATOMS: atom_id res chain seq x y z
N THR A 1 14.15 18.01 18.76
CA THR A 1 13.96 17.63 17.34
C THR A 1 13.18 18.72 16.65
N ILE A 2 13.70 19.30 15.57
CA ILE A 2 12.99 20.33 14.79
C ILE A 2 11.96 19.61 13.90
N THR A 3 10.67 19.78 14.21
CA THR A 3 9.58 19.29 13.35
C THR A 3 9.36 20.33 12.26
N VAL A 4 9.82 20.04 11.04
CA VAL A 4 9.59 20.92 9.87
C VAL A 4 8.12 20.76 9.44
N LYS A 5 7.28 21.75 9.75
CA LYS A 5 5.92 21.85 9.18
C LYS A 5 5.99 22.59 7.85
N LEU A 6 5.98 21.83 6.75
CA LEU A 6 5.82 22.38 5.41
C LEU A 6 4.35 22.77 5.17
N SER A 7 4.09 23.88 4.48
CA SER A 7 2.74 24.15 3.96
C SER A 7 2.30 23.02 3.03
N GLY A 8 0.99 22.79 2.86
CA GLY A 8 0.49 21.71 2.00
C GLY A 8 1.09 21.73 0.59
N LYS A 9 1.25 22.92 -0.02
CA LYS A 9 1.89 23.06 -1.34
C LYS A 9 3.39 22.71 -1.31
N GLN A 10 4.12 23.14 -0.28
CA GLN A 10 5.55 22.81 -0.14
C GLN A 10 5.77 21.32 0.12
N PHE A 11 4.92 20.73 0.97
CA PHE A 11 4.92 19.30 1.22
C PHE A 11 4.69 18.52 -0.07
N ASN A 12 3.65 18.87 -0.84
CA ASN A 12 3.35 18.19 -2.11
C ASN A 12 4.50 18.29 -3.10
N ASN A 13 5.12 19.47 -3.23
CA ASN A 13 6.25 19.63 -4.13
C ASN A 13 7.46 18.79 -3.68
N ALA A 14 7.79 18.80 -2.38
CA ALA A 14 8.88 18.00 -1.82
C ALA A 14 8.60 16.50 -1.92
N PHE A 15 7.36 16.08 -1.67
CA PHE A 15 6.90 14.70 -1.75
C PHE A 15 6.85 14.21 -3.20
N ASN A 16 6.33 14.99 -4.14
CA ASN A 16 6.37 14.68 -5.58
C ASN A 16 7.81 14.58 -6.09
N TYR A 17 8.67 15.51 -5.66
CA TYR A 17 10.09 15.43 -5.98
C TYR A 17 10.69 14.14 -5.40
N PHE A 18 10.39 13.81 -4.15
CA PHE A 18 10.81 12.57 -3.50
C PHE A 18 10.36 11.32 -4.30
N ILE A 19 9.07 11.13 -4.54
CA ILE A 19 8.54 9.96 -5.28
C ILE A 19 9.10 9.89 -6.71
N SER A 20 9.25 11.02 -7.41
CA SER A 20 9.78 11.05 -8.78
C SER A 20 11.27 10.74 -8.85
N ARG A 21 12.09 11.28 -7.94
CA ARG A 21 13.54 10.98 -7.86
C ARG A 21 13.78 9.51 -7.54
N PHE A 22 12.87 8.89 -6.82
CA PHE A 22 12.90 7.47 -6.53
C PHE A 22 12.71 6.59 -7.79
N ASN A 23 12.20 7.12 -8.91
CA ASN A 23 12.07 6.37 -10.17
C ASN A 23 13.36 6.33 -10.99
N CYS A 24 14.33 7.19 -10.69
CA CYS A 24 15.53 7.34 -11.51
C CYS A 24 16.57 6.24 -11.32
N GLU A 25 16.43 5.37 -10.32
CA GLU A 25 17.43 4.34 -10.07
C GLU A 25 16.84 2.95 -10.28
N LYS A 26 17.55 2.14 -11.06
CA LYS A 26 17.45 0.67 -11.13
C LYS A 26 17.83 0.03 -9.78
N ARG A 27 17.42 0.62 -8.66
CA ARG A 27 17.64 0.09 -7.32
C ARG A 27 16.51 -0.87 -7.03
N TYR A 28 16.89 -2.07 -6.64
CA TYR A 28 15.99 -3.15 -6.29
C TYR A 28 14.93 -2.65 -5.31
N LEU A 29 13.69 -3.08 -5.53
CA LEU A 29 12.48 -2.81 -4.73
C LEU A 29 12.62 -3.14 -3.24
N TYR A 30 13.75 -3.71 -2.83
CA TYR A 30 14.07 -4.26 -1.51
C TYR A 30 15.33 -3.65 -0.86
N ASP A 31 15.73 -2.43 -1.21
CA ASP A 31 16.77 -1.75 -0.44
C ASP A 31 16.15 -1.24 0.88
N ASP A 32 16.54 -1.89 1.99
CA ASP A 32 16.08 -1.64 3.36
C ASP A 32 16.15 -0.16 3.76
N LYS A 33 17.02 0.64 3.13
CA LYS A 33 17.10 2.09 3.37
C LYS A 33 15.83 2.82 2.96
N TYR A 34 15.10 2.33 1.96
CA TYR A 34 13.88 2.96 1.47
C TYR A 34 12.66 2.63 2.31
N ALA A 35 12.52 1.37 2.73
CA ALA A 35 11.49 0.99 3.69
C ALA A 35 11.61 1.83 4.97
N ASN A 36 12.84 2.00 5.48
CA ASN A 36 13.12 2.88 6.61
C ASN A 36 12.71 4.34 6.36
N LEU A 37 12.94 4.87 5.16
CA LEU A 37 12.59 6.26 4.85
C LEU A 37 11.09 6.46 4.69
N LEU A 38 10.38 5.52 4.07
CA LEU A 38 8.91 5.53 3.99
C LEU A 38 8.29 5.47 5.38
N ALA A 39 8.79 4.58 6.25
CA ALA A 39 8.38 4.51 7.66
C ALA A 39 8.60 5.84 8.41
N ILE A 40 9.76 6.47 8.23
CA ILE A 40 10.06 7.79 8.84
C ILE A 40 9.09 8.86 8.34
N ILE A 41 8.79 8.89 7.03
CA ILE A 41 7.83 9.84 6.46
C ILE A 41 6.45 9.60 7.06
N ALA A 42 5.96 8.36 6.98
CA ALA A 42 4.66 7.94 7.52
C ALA A 42 4.48 8.32 8.99
N GLN A 43 5.54 8.19 9.81
CA GLN A 43 5.53 8.58 11.22
C GLN A 43 5.35 10.09 11.45
N ARG A 44 5.80 10.93 10.53
CA ARG A 44 5.89 12.40 10.71
C ARG A 44 4.75 13.20 10.05
N LEU A 45 3.88 12.55 9.27
CA LEU A 45 2.74 13.22 8.64
C LEU A 45 1.72 13.69 9.69
N ASP A 46 1.31 14.95 9.59
CA ASP A 46 0.08 15.41 10.25
C ASP A 46 -1.17 15.00 9.44
N GLU A 47 -2.36 15.18 9.99
CA GLU A 47 -3.62 14.76 9.37
C GLU A 47 -3.83 15.37 7.97
N LYS A 48 -3.49 16.66 7.80
CA LYS A 48 -3.64 17.34 6.52
C LYS A 48 -2.67 16.78 5.48
N GLN A 49 -1.42 16.54 5.87
CA GLN A 49 -0.42 15.93 5.01
C GLN A 49 -0.77 14.47 4.68
N MET A 50 -1.32 13.73 5.65
CA MET A 50 -1.77 12.35 5.46
C MET A 50 -2.83 12.27 4.37
N ASN A 51 -3.88 13.10 4.44
CA ASN A 51 -4.94 13.10 3.43
C ASN A 51 -4.40 13.40 2.03
N ILE A 52 -3.39 14.26 1.92
CA ILE A 52 -2.77 14.54 0.63
C ILE A 52 -1.95 13.35 0.12
N VAL A 53 -1.18 12.70 1.00
CA VAL A 53 -0.42 11.49 0.64
C VAL A 53 -1.35 10.38 0.18
N LEU A 54 -2.44 10.13 0.91
CA LEU A 54 -3.42 9.11 0.57
C LEU A 54 -4.05 9.36 -0.81
N ASN A 55 -4.56 10.57 -1.04
CA ASN A 55 -5.16 10.93 -2.33
C ASN A 55 -4.15 10.76 -3.47
N TYR A 56 -2.92 11.26 -3.30
CA TYR A 56 -1.88 11.12 -4.30
C TYR A 56 -1.57 9.64 -4.59
N CYS A 57 -1.35 8.84 -3.55
CA CYS A 57 -1.00 7.43 -3.72
C CYS A 57 -2.14 6.64 -4.36
N MET A 58 -3.39 6.94 -4.03
CA MET A 58 -4.57 6.33 -4.65
C MET A 58 -4.71 6.73 -6.12
N ASP A 59 -4.51 8.01 -6.46
CA ASP A 59 -4.52 8.48 -7.85
C ASP A 59 -3.46 7.74 -8.67
N LYS A 60 -2.25 7.59 -8.13
CA LYS A 60 -1.16 6.89 -8.80
C LYS A 60 -1.40 5.39 -8.92
N LEU A 61 -1.85 4.75 -7.84
CA LEU A 61 -2.14 3.33 -7.82
C LEU A 61 -3.18 2.93 -8.87
N ASN A 62 -4.21 3.75 -9.04
CA ASN A 62 -5.32 3.49 -9.96
C ASN A 62 -5.06 3.92 -11.42
N ASP A 63 -4.03 4.72 -11.68
CA ASP A 63 -3.65 5.10 -13.05
C ASP A 63 -2.91 3.94 -13.75
N LYS A 64 -3.60 3.25 -14.66
CA LYS A 64 -3.03 2.14 -15.44
C LYS A 64 -1.88 2.55 -16.37
N ASN A 65 -1.76 3.84 -16.70
CA ASN A 65 -0.64 4.36 -17.50
C ASN A 65 0.54 4.79 -16.63
N GLU A 66 0.38 4.81 -15.31
CA GLU A 66 1.45 5.18 -14.39
C GLU A 66 2.51 4.08 -14.34
N HIS A 67 3.76 4.50 -14.18
CA HIS A 67 4.87 3.56 -14.15
C HIS A 67 4.74 2.58 -12.97
N PRO A 68 4.90 1.25 -13.15
CA PRO A 68 4.72 0.26 -12.08
C PRO A 68 5.50 0.56 -10.80
N ASN A 69 6.75 1.02 -10.92
CA ASN A 69 7.55 1.43 -9.75
C ASN A 69 6.94 2.57 -8.91
N ILE A 70 6.18 3.49 -9.51
CA ILE A 70 5.46 4.53 -8.77
C ILE A 70 4.28 3.90 -8.03
N ARG A 71 3.51 3.06 -8.73
CA ARG A 71 2.37 2.34 -8.18
C ARG A 71 2.75 1.46 -6.99
N ILE A 72 3.85 0.71 -7.11
CA ILE A 72 4.43 -0.10 -6.02
C ILE A 72 4.75 0.78 -4.80
N LYS A 73 5.50 1.87 -4.98
CA LYS A 73 5.87 2.75 -3.84
C LYS A 73 4.66 3.41 -3.20
N CYS A 74 3.66 3.77 -4.00
CA CYS A 74 2.40 4.28 -3.47
C CYS A 74 1.68 3.22 -2.65
N THR A 75 1.68 1.96 -3.11
CA THR A 75 1.11 0.82 -2.38
C THR A 75 1.86 0.56 -1.07
N GLN A 76 3.20 0.53 -1.10
CA GLN A 76 4.03 0.38 0.09
C GLN A 76 3.78 1.49 1.13
N LEU A 77 3.66 2.73 0.67
CA LEU A 77 3.36 3.85 1.56
C LEU A 77 1.95 3.74 2.14
N LEU A 78 0.95 3.34 1.34
CA LEU A 78 -0.41 3.05 1.80
C LEU A 78 -0.41 1.96 2.87
N THR A 79 0.36 0.89 2.70
CA THR A 79 0.53 -0.18 3.68
C THR A 79 1.08 0.37 5.00
N GLU A 80 2.14 1.16 4.93
CA GLU A 80 2.80 1.75 6.11
C GLU A 80 1.91 2.72 6.88
N VAL A 81 1.10 3.53 6.18
CA VAL A 81 0.20 4.50 6.83
C VAL A 81 -1.18 3.94 7.19
N SER A 82 -1.49 2.69 6.82
CA SER A 82 -2.81 2.08 7.00
C SER A 82 -3.31 2.13 8.46
N ASN A 83 -2.43 1.92 9.43
CA ASN A 83 -2.75 1.99 10.87
C ASN A 83 -3.20 3.38 11.35
N LYS A 84 -3.01 4.42 10.54
CA LYS A 84 -3.39 5.81 10.82
C LYS A 84 -4.59 6.27 10.00
N CYS A 85 -5.05 5.44 9.06
CA CYS A 85 -6.17 5.77 8.19
C CYS A 85 -7.50 5.56 8.92
N ASN A 86 -8.50 6.37 8.57
CA ASN A 86 -9.86 6.10 9.01
C ASN A 86 -10.50 4.96 8.19
N GLU A 87 -11.65 4.46 8.64
CA GLU A 87 -12.32 3.34 8.00
C GLU A 87 -12.68 3.61 6.53
N GLN A 88 -13.10 4.83 6.19
CA GLN A 88 -13.44 5.18 4.81
C GLN A 88 -12.20 5.06 3.91
N GLN A 89 -11.07 5.63 4.32
CA GLN A 89 -9.81 5.57 3.57
C GLN A 89 -9.34 4.13 3.39
N LEU A 90 -9.47 3.29 4.43
CA LEU A 90 -9.12 1.88 4.36
C LEU A 90 -10.03 1.11 3.41
N ASN A 91 -11.34 1.41 3.38
CA ASN A 91 -12.26 0.78 2.42
C ASN A 91 -11.91 1.15 0.98
N GLU A 92 -11.60 2.42 0.71
CA GLU A 92 -11.20 2.88 -0.62
C GLU A 92 -9.91 2.20 -1.09
N ALA A 93 -8.88 2.19 -0.22
CA ALA A 93 -7.62 1.49 -0.50
C ALA A 93 -7.83 -0.01 -0.73
N PHE A 94 -8.65 -0.66 0.10
CA PHE A 94 -8.95 -2.08 -0.03
C PHE A 94 -9.59 -2.40 -1.39
N ASN A 95 -10.61 -1.65 -1.79
CA ASN A 95 -11.30 -1.87 -3.05
C ASN A 95 -10.37 -1.68 -4.26
N SER A 96 -9.58 -0.59 -4.27
CA SER A 96 -8.59 -0.37 -5.34
C SER A 96 -7.55 -1.48 -5.41
N SER A 97 -7.01 -1.92 -4.27
CA SER A 97 -6.05 -3.03 -4.23
C SER A 97 -6.68 -4.36 -4.66
N MET A 98 -7.96 -4.59 -4.33
CA MET A 98 -8.70 -5.78 -4.75
C MET A 98 -8.87 -5.82 -6.27
N ASP A 99 -9.25 -4.69 -6.88
CA ASP A 99 -9.41 -4.58 -8.32
C ASP A 99 -8.09 -4.85 -9.05
N ILE A 100 -6.99 -4.27 -8.57
CA ILE A 100 -5.65 -4.44 -9.15
C ILE A 100 -5.13 -5.85 -8.97
N PHE A 101 -5.28 -6.44 -7.78
CA PHE A 101 -4.81 -7.79 -7.50
C PHE A 101 -5.48 -8.84 -8.41
N ASN A 102 -6.78 -8.66 -8.66
CA ASN A 102 -7.57 -9.55 -9.51
C ASN A 102 -7.38 -9.31 -11.02
N ASP A 103 -6.83 -8.17 -11.45
CA ASP A 103 -6.51 -7.92 -12.85
C ASP A 103 -5.22 -8.66 -13.25
N LYS A 104 -5.39 -9.83 -13.89
CA LYS A 104 -4.27 -10.67 -14.34
C LYS A 104 -3.37 -10.00 -15.38
N ASN A 105 -3.83 -8.93 -16.03
CA ASN A 105 -3.03 -8.19 -17.01
C ASN A 105 -2.22 -7.06 -16.36
N ASP A 106 -2.44 -6.79 -15.08
CA ASP A 106 -1.66 -5.79 -14.36
C ASP A 106 -0.25 -6.33 -14.03
N ASN A 107 0.67 -5.43 -13.72
CA ASN A 107 2.04 -5.73 -13.39
C ASN A 107 2.12 -6.63 -12.14
N ALA A 108 2.79 -7.78 -12.28
CA ALA A 108 2.90 -8.78 -11.22
C ALA A 108 3.46 -8.23 -9.89
N HIS A 109 4.40 -7.27 -9.93
CA HIS A 109 4.94 -6.68 -8.71
C HIS A 109 3.95 -5.71 -8.06
N VAL A 110 3.17 -4.95 -8.84
CA VAL A 110 2.09 -4.12 -8.29
C VAL A 110 1.02 -5.01 -7.64
N ARG A 111 0.64 -6.11 -8.30
CA ARG A 111 -0.31 -7.10 -7.74
C ARG A 111 0.20 -7.69 -6.43
N MET A 112 1.49 -8.04 -6.36
CA MET A 112 2.12 -8.56 -5.14
C MET A 112 2.04 -7.56 -3.98
N GLU A 113 2.33 -6.29 -4.22
CA GLU A 113 2.23 -5.24 -3.19
C GLU A 113 0.78 -4.98 -2.77
N CYS A 114 -0.17 -5.06 -3.72
CA CYS A 114 -1.60 -4.97 -3.40
C CYS A 114 -2.04 -6.13 -2.48
N ALA A 115 -1.46 -7.33 -2.63
CA ALA A 115 -1.74 -8.43 -1.72
C ALA A 115 -1.31 -8.11 -0.29
N GLU A 116 -0.13 -7.51 -0.10
CA GLU A 116 0.35 -7.10 1.23
C GLU A 116 -0.52 -5.99 1.85
N LEU A 117 -0.97 -5.03 1.03
CA LEU A 117 -1.91 -3.99 1.48
C LEU A 117 -3.27 -4.59 1.87
N LEU A 118 -3.82 -5.51 1.07
CA LEU A 118 -5.08 -6.21 1.37
C LEU A 118 -4.99 -6.99 2.69
N GLU A 119 -3.92 -7.74 2.91
CA GLU A 119 -3.65 -8.46 4.16
C GLU A 119 -3.65 -7.48 5.34
N THR A 120 -2.87 -6.41 5.22
CA THR A 120 -2.72 -5.39 6.28
C THR A 120 -4.06 -4.76 6.64
N ILE A 121 -4.84 -4.33 5.64
CA ILE A 121 -6.16 -3.72 5.87
C ILE A 121 -7.13 -4.72 6.49
N ALA A 122 -7.16 -5.97 6.01
CA ALA A 122 -8.06 -6.99 6.53
C ALA A 122 -7.78 -7.34 7.99
N VAL A 123 -6.51 -7.37 8.38
CA VAL A 123 -6.09 -7.52 9.78
C VAL A 123 -6.52 -6.31 10.62
N ASN A 124 -6.34 -5.09 10.09
CA ASN A 124 -6.59 -3.84 10.81
C ASN A 124 -8.07 -3.50 11.01
N LEU A 125 -8.94 -3.78 10.04
CA LEU A 125 -10.37 -3.42 10.10
C LEU A 125 -11.22 -4.37 10.97
N ASN A 126 -10.63 -4.96 12.02
CA ASN A 126 -11.28 -5.97 12.85
C ASN A 126 -12.04 -7.01 12.01
N GLY A 127 -11.49 -7.38 10.85
CA GLY A 127 -11.99 -8.43 9.97
C GLY A 127 -13.25 -8.09 9.19
N LYS A 128 -13.64 -6.81 9.10
CA LYS A 128 -14.70 -6.36 8.18
C LYS A 128 -14.50 -6.91 6.76
N HIS A 129 -13.26 -6.84 6.27
CA HIS A 129 -12.85 -7.34 4.94
C HIS A 129 -12.17 -8.71 4.99
N PHE A 130 -12.26 -9.42 6.11
CA PHE A 130 -11.56 -10.69 6.29
C PHE A 130 -12.00 -11.72 5.24
N ASN A 131 -13.31 -11.93 5.10
CA ASN A 131 -13.86 -12.93 4.19
C ASN A 131 -13.50 -12.61 2.73
N ASP A 132 -13.59 -11.33 2.35
CA ASP A 132 -13.26 -10.88 0.99
C ASP A 132 -11.78 -11.10 0.68
N ALA A 133 -10.89 -10.71 1.60
CA ALA A 133 -9.45 -10.94 1.46
C ALA A 133 -9.11 -12.44 1.44
N PHE A 134 -9.71 -13.24 2.32
CA PHE A 134 -9.50 -14.67 2.41
C PHE A 134 -9.93 -15.39 1.12
N GLN A 135 -11.11 -15.05 0.60
CA GLN A 135 -11.61 -15.59 -0.66
C GLN A 135 -10.72 -15.17 -1.84
N CYS A 136 -10.31 -13.90 -1.86
CA CYS A 136 -9.39 -13.35 -2.85
C CYS A 136 -8.06 -14.14 -2.90
N PHE A 137 -7.39 -14.32 -1.75
CA PHE A 137 -6.15 -15.08 -1.69
C PHE A 137 -6.35 -16.56 -2.01
N THR A 138 -7.47 -17.17 -1.62
CA THR A 138 -7.80 -18.55 -2.01
C THR A 138 -7.90 -18.70 -3.53
N ASN A 139 -8.48 -17.72 -4.21
CA ASN A 139 -8.53 -17.70 -5.68
C ASN A 139 -7.13 -17.50 -6.29
N GLY A 140 -6.31 -16.64 -5.68
CA GLY A 140 -4.95 -16.36 -6.10
C GLY A 140 -3.96 -17.54 -5.94
N LEU A 141 -4.29 -18.56 -5.14
CA LEU A 141 -3.49 -19.79 -5.04
C LEU A 141 -3.37 -20.58 -6.35
N LYS A 142 -4.26 -20.31 -7.33
CA LYS A 142 -4.30 -20.95 -8.65
C LYS A 142 -3.57 -20.15 -9.73
N ASP A 143 -2.98 -19.01 -9.38
CA ASP A 143 -2.33 -18.06 -10.30
C ASP A 143 -0.85 -17.89 -9.93
N ASP A 144 -0.11 -17.06 -10.68
CA ASP A 144 1.31 -16.77 -10.41
C ASP A 144 1.55 -16.06 -9.06
N MET A 145 0.47 -15.69 -8.35
CA MET A 145 0.48 -15.10 -7.01
C MET A 145 0.43 -16.16 -5.88
N GLN A 146 0.58 -17.45 -6.19
CA GLN A 146 0.40 -18.54 -5.21
C GLN A 146 1.21 -18.34 -3.91
N TYR A 147 2.48 -17.94 -4.01
CA TYR A 147 3.34 -17.76 -2.83
C TYR A 147 2.86 -16.63 -1.91
N SER A 148 2.56 -15.44 -2.47
CA SER A 148 2.05 -14.31 -1.67
C SER A 148 0.70 -14.63 -1.07
N CYS A 149 -0.20 -15.28 -1.82
CA CYS A 149 -1.50 -15.72 -1.33
C CYS A 149 -1.38 -16.70 -0.17
N ALA A 150 -0.52 -17.70 -0.28
CA ALA A 150 -0.30 -18.68 0.79
C ALA A 150 0.24 -18.02 2.06
N LYS A 151 1.19 -17.09 1.93
CA LYS A 151 1.72 -16.28 3.04
C LYS A 151 0.59 -15.50 3.73
N SER A 152 -0.20 -14.76 2.96
CA SER A 152 -1.29 -13.93 3.51
C SER A 152 -2.41 -14.75 4.15
N LEU A 153 -2.77 -15.90 3.58
CA LEU A 153 -3.73 -16.83 4.18
C LEU A 153 -3.25 -17.35 5.55
N ILE A 154 -1.95 -17.65 5.69
CA ILE A 154 -1.37 -18.06 6.97
C ILE A 154 -1.48 -16.90 7.98
N THR A 155 -1.15 -15.67 7.60
CA THR A 155 -1.26 -14.51 8.49
C THR A 155 -2.70 -14.28 8.93
N LEU A 156 -3.63 -14.26 7.98
CA LEU A 156 -5.05 -14.06 8.25
C LEU A 156 -5.60 -15.14 9.19
N SER A 157 -5.26 -16.42 8.94
CA SER A 157 -5.73 -17.54 9.77
C SER A 157 -5.28 -17.39 11.23
N LYS A 158 -4.00 -17.03 11.46
CA LYS A 158 -3.49 -16.78 12.83
C LYS A 158 -4.24 -15.66 13.54
N LYS A 159 -4.56 -14.59 12.81
CA LYS A 159 -5.30 -13.44 13.35
C LYS A 159 -6.77 -13.72 13.61
N TRP A 160 -7.35 -14.73 12.95
CA TRP A 160 -8.71 -15.18 13.20
C TRP A 160 -8.79 -15.97 14.50
N ASP A 161 -7.83 -16.86 14.76
CA ASP A 161 -7.80 -17.68 15.98
C ASP A 161 -7.57 -16.85 17.27
N ASP A 162 -7.01 -15.65 17.14
CA ASP A 162 -6.78 -14.70 18.24
C ASP A 162 -8.03 -13.89 18.66
N ARG A 163 -9.19 -14.08 18.02
CA ARG A 163 -10.44 -13.34 18.27
C ARG A 163 -11.51 -14.15 18.96
#